data_AF-A0A0N0TSE1-F1
#
_entry.id   AF-A0A0N0TSE1-F1
#
_cell.length_a   1.000
_cell.length_b   1.000
_cell.length_c   1.000
_cell.angle_alpha   90.00
_cell.angle_beta   90.00
_cell.angle_gamma   90.00
#
_symmetry.space_group_name_H-M   'P 1'
#
loop_
_entity.id
_entity.type
_entity.pdbx_description
1 polymer ?
#
loop_
_entity_poly.entity_id
_entity_poly.type
_entity_poly.pdbx_seq_one_letter_code
_entity_poly.pdbx_strand_id
1 'polypeptide(L)'
;MADLEARVAELERRAAERPPDPGPAPATAPAPATGDAFFALNALRDHVTGRGGVVFAGLVRDEEGEHAESALEWQQGLSVERLAELDWSQCAAPLDALGHPVRLSLLHAVWSGTRTVAGLAELSGFGTTGQIYHHVHQLSAAGWLTTLKRGHYAIPPERVIPLLAVLLAAGGANRSTP
;
A
#
# COMPACT_ATOMS: atom_id res chain seq x y z
N MET A 1 -0.35 -64.66 19.16
CA MET A 1 0.28 -63.58 19.94
C MET A 1 1.80 -63.61 19.76
N ALA A 2 2.47 -64.74 20.06
CA ALA A 2 3.93 -64.89 19.90
C ALA A 2 4.48 -64.58 18.48
N ASP A 3 3.76 -64.94 17.41
CA ASP A 3 4.20 -64.65 16.02
C ASP A 3 4.12 -63.15 15.65
N LEU A 4 3.16 -62.42 16.23
CA LEU A 4 3.03 -60.98 16.06
C LEU A 4 4.13 -60.24 16.85
N GLU A 5 4.45 -60.71 18.05
CA GLU A 5 5.53 -60.16 18.88
C GLU A 5 6.90 -60.36 18.23
N ALA A 6 7.14 -61.53 17.62
CA ALA A 6 8.37 -61.79 16.86
C ALA A 6 8.49 -60.89 15.62
N ARG A 7 7.39 -60.64 14.91
CA ARG A 7 7.37 -59.73 13.75
C ARG A 7 7.55 -58.27 14.15
N VAL A 8 7.03 -57.85 15.30
CA VAL A 8 7.24 -56.48 15.82
C VAL A 8 8.69 -56.29 16.24
N ALA A 9 9.28 -57.24 16.96
CA ALA A 9 10.68 -57.16 17.38
C ALA A 9 11.65 -57.08 16.18
N GLU A 10 11.37 -57.82 15.10
CA GLU A 10 12.19 -57.76 13.88
C GLU A 10 11.99 -56.44 13.11
N LEU A 11 10.79 -55.85 13.14
CA LEU A 11 10.55 -54.53 12.55
C LEU A 11 11.24 -53.41 13.35
N GLU A 12 11.22 -53.48 14.68
CA GLU A 12 11.88 -52.53 15.56
C GLU A 12 13.40 -52.58 15.39
N ARG A 13 13.97 -53.79 15.26
CA ARG A 13 15.40 -53.98 14.97
C ARG A 13 15.80 -53.38 13.62
N ARG A 14 14.99 -53.58 12.57
CA ARG A 14 15.23 -52.98 11.25
C ARG A 14 15.05 -51.46 11.22
N ALA A 15 14.22 -50.91 12.09
CA ALA A 15 14.07 -49.46 12.25
C ALA A 15 15.27 -48.84 12.99
N ALA A 16 15.83 -49.53 13.99
CA ALA A 16 17.01 -49.08 14.73
C ALA A 16 18.31 -49.15 13.92
N GLU A 17 18.42 -50.09 12.99
CA GLU A 17 19.59 -50.26 12.10
C GLU A 17 19.53 -49.38 10.83
N ARG A 18 18.46 -48.60 10.62
CA ARG A 18 18.32 -47.67 9.49
C ARG A 18 19.29 -46.49 9.72
N PRO A 19 20.31 -46.28 8.87
CA PRO A 19 21.10 -45.05 8.93
C PRO A 19 20.16 -43.85 8.70
N PRO A 20 20.37 -42.72 9.39
CA PRO A 20 19.53 -41.55 9.19
C PRO A 20 19.51 -41.23 7.71
N ASP A 21 18.30 -41.17 7.15
CA ASP A 21 18.11 -40.54 5.84
C ASP A 21 18.79 -39.17 5.93
N PRO A 22 19.65 -38.76 4.98
CA PRO A 22 20.04 -37.37 4.90
C PRO A 22 18.74 -36.60 4.69
N GLY A 23 18.13 -36.19 5.80
CA GLY A 23 16.96 -35.34 5.81
C GLY A 23 17.26 -34.17 4.89
N PRO A 24 16.26 -33.68 4.14
CA PRO A 24 16.49 -32.63 3.15
C PRO A 24 17.40 -31.60 3.79
N ALA A 25 18.61 -31.45 3.24
CA ALA A 25 19.59 -30.49 3.70
C ALA A 25 18.81 -29.19 3.96
N PRO A 26 18.99 -28.50 5.10
CA PRO A 26 18.20 -27.32 5.40
C PRO A 26 18.27 -26.47 4.15
N ALA A 27 17.13 -26.37 3.45
CA ALA A 27 17.04 -25.61 2.23
C ALA A 27 17.59 -24.28 2.66
N THR A 28 18.77 -23.91 2.13
CA THR A 28 19.40 -22.63 2.40
C THR A 28 18.25 -21.65 2.22
N ALA A 29 17.76 -21.09 3.34
CA ALA A 29 16.58 -20.25 3.31
C ALA A 29 16.91 -19.25 2.20
N PRO A 30 16.09 -19.19 1.12
CA PRO A 30 16.43 -18.33 0.02
C PRO A 30 16.67 -16.97 0.65
N ALA A 31 17.90 -16.47 0.54
CA ALA A 31 18.28 -15.15 1.02
C ALA A 31 17.13 -14.23 0.62
N PRO A 32 16.54 -13.44 1.55
CA PRO A 32 15.24 -12.84 1.36
C PRO A 32 15.22 -12.22 -0.02
N ALA A 33 14.51 -12.89 -0.93
CA ALA A 33 14.28 -12.35 -2.25
C ALA A 33 13.74 -10.95 -1.97
N THR A 34 14.22 -9.95 -2.72
CA THR A 34 13.55 -8.66 -2.84
C THR A 34 12.04 -8.91 -2.67
N GLY A 35 11.47 -8.46 -1.54
CA GLY A 35 10.36 -9.13 -0.84
C GLY A 35 9.32 -9.73 -1.77
N ASP A 36 8.87 -10.97 -1.49
CA ASP A 36 7.90 -11.75 -2.29
C ASP A 36 7.06 -10.84 -3.21
N ALA A 37 7.46 -10.75 -4.49
CA ALA A 37 6.92 -9.77 -5.42
C ALA A 37 5.38 -9.88 -5.58
N PHE A 38 4.83 -11.03 -5.20
CA PHE A 38 3.40 -11.31 -5.22
C PHE A 38 2.81 -11.48 -3.81
N PHE A 39 3.46 -11.02 -2.74
CA PHE A 39 2.98 -11.24 -1.36
C PHE A 39 1.53 -10.79 -1.17
N ALA A 40 1.18 -9.62 -1.70
CA ALA A 40 -0.18 -9.07 -1.60
C ALA A 40 -1.19 -9.91 -2.40
N LEU A 41 -0.79 -10.42 -3.57
CA LEU A 41 -1.63 -11.28 -4.41
C LEU A 41 -1.81 -12.67 -3.79
N ASN A 42 -0.75 -13.23 -3.22
CA ASN A 42 -0.76 -14.51 -2.52
C ASN A 42 -1.67 -14.43 -1.29
N ALA A 43 -1.49 -13.40 -0.46
CA ALA A 43 -2.38 -13.14 0.67
C ALA A 43 -3.84 -12.95 0.21
N LEU A 44 -4.07 -12.19 -0.88
CA LEU A 44 -5.42 -11.98 -1.39
C LEU A 44 -6.09 -13.29 -1.84
N ARG A 45 -5.34 -14.18 -2.49
CA ARG A 45 -5.84 -15.49 -2.98
C ARG A 45 -6.46 -16.32 -1.86
N ASP A 46 -5.89 -16.26 -0.66
CA ASP A 46 -6.37 -17.01 0.50
C ASP A 46 -7.66 -16.41 1.10
N HIS A 47 -7.98 -15.15 0.79
CA HIS A 47 -9.08 -14.40 1.39
C HIS A 47 -10.23 -14.09 0.42
N VAL A 48 -10.06 -14.27 -0.89
CA VAL A 48 -11.11 -13.97 -1.88
C VAL A 48 -11.89 -15.21 -2.30
N THR A 49 -13.18 -15.00 -2.54
CA THR A 49 -14.08 -16.00 -3.13
C THR A 49 -14.76 -15.39 -4.36
N GLY A 50 -15.62 -16.14 -5.05
CA GLY A 50 -16.34 -15.63 -6.22
C GLY A 50 -15.41 -15.24 -7.37
N ARG A 51 -15.65 -14.06 -7.97
CA ARG A 51 -14.83 -13.52 -9.07
C ARG A 51 -13.52 -12.87 -8.61
N GLY A 52 -13.22 -12.92 -7.31
CA GLY A 52 -12.03 -12.33 -6.73
C GLY A 52 -12.29 -10.95 -6.11
N GLY A 53 -11.21 -10.20 -5.86
CA GLY A 53 -11.27 -8.87 -5.27
C GLY A 53 -10.08 -8.02 -5.65
N VAL A 54 -10.14 -6.75 -5.28
CA VAL A 54 -9.04 -5.79 -5.37
C VAL A 54 -8.75 -5.28 -3.97
N VAL A 55 -7.49 -5.29 -3.58
CA VAL A 55 -7.01 -4.73 -2.31
C VAL A 55 -5.87 -3.76 -2.61
N PHE A 56 -5.80 -2.68 -1.84
CA PHE A 56 -4.60 -1.88 -1.70
C PHE A 56 -4.29 -1.72 -0.22
N ALA A 57 -3.00 -1.68 0.09
CA ALA A 57 -2.50 -1.48 1.42
C ALA A 57 -1.28 -0.55 1.37
N GLY A 58 -0.98 0.10 2.48
CA GLY A 58 0.21 0.92 2.60
C GLY A 58 0.57 1.17 4.04
N LEU A 59 1.87 1.37 4.24
CA LEU A 59 2.47 1.71 5.51
C LEU A 59 3.40 2.90 5.25
N VAL A 60 3.10 4.04 5.87
CA VAL A 60 3.93 5.25 5.82
C VAL A 60 4.39 5.56 7.23
N ARG A 61 5.68 5.78 7.38
CA ARG A 61 6.28 6.22 8.64
C ARG A 61 6.55 7.72 8.54
N ASP A 62 6.35 8.43 9.64
CA ASP A 62 6.79 9.82 9.74
C ASP A 62 8.32 9.86 9.80
N GLU A 63 8.97 10.69 8.99
CA GLU A 63 10.43 10.81 8.96
C GLU A 63 10.97 11.79 10.02
N GLU A 64 10.11 12.62 10.66
CA GLU A 64 10.56 13.81 11.42
C GLU A 64 10.05 13.96 12.87
N GLY A 65 9.53 12.91 13.52
CA GLY A 65 9.01 13.00 14.90
C GLY A 65 9.77 12.17 15.95
N GLU A 66 9.88 12.69 17.18
CA GLU A 66 10.24 11.94 18.41
C GLU A 66 9.32 10.72 18.68
N HIS A 67 8.27 10.55 17.87
CA HIS A 67 7.31 9.45 17.90
C HIS A 67 7.49 8.57 16.65
N ALA A 68 8.58 7.82 16.58
CA ALA A 68 8.83 6.79 15.56
C ALA A 68 7.73 5.68 15.52
N GLU A 69 6.77 5.73 16.45
CA GLU A 69 5.64 4.80 16.60
C GLU A 69 4.39 5.20 15.80
N SER A 70 4.35 6.40 15.20
CA SER A 70 3.17 6.85 14.43
C SER A 70 3.26 6.45 12.96
N ALA A 71 3.16 5.14 12.68
CA ALA A 71 2.99 4.65 11.32
C ALA A 71 1.51 4.77 10.89
N LEU A 72 1.26 5.36 9.72
CA LEU A 72 -0.03 5.27 9.06
C LEU A 72 -0.12 3.91 8.36
N GLU A 73 -0.91 3.03 8.94
CA GLU A 73 -1.21 1.71 8.38
C GLU A 73 -2.65 1.70 7.87
N TRP A 74 -2.81 1.32 6.60
CA TRP A 74 -4.12 1.27 5.97
C TRP A 74 -4.22 0.07 5.04
N GLN A 75 -5.37 -0.60 5.07
CA GLN A 75 -5.75 -1.60 4.10
C GLN A 75 -7.22 -1.42 3.75
N GLN A 76 -7.53 -1.46 2.45
CA GLN A 76 -8.89 -1.47 1.97
C GLN A 76 -8.99 -2.39 0.75
N GLY A 77 -10.05 -3.19 0.71
CA GLY A 77 -10.36 -4.03 -0.43
C GLY A 77 -11.85 -4.22 -0.62
N LEU A 78 -12.23 -4.55 -1.84
CA LEU A 78 -13.61 -4.86 -2.24
C LEU A 78 -13.59 -6.09 -3.16
N SER A 79 -14.65 -6.88 -3.12
CA SER A 79 -14.86 -7.93 -4.12
C SER A 79 -15.16 -7.32 -5.48
N VAL A 80 -14.90 -8.09 -6.55
CA VAL A 80 -15.23 -7.67 -7.92
C VAL A 80 -16.72 -7.42 -8.09
N GLU A 81 -17.56 -8.23 -7.45
CA GLU A 81 -19.01 -8.06 -7.44
C GLU A 81 -19.41 -6.74 -6.79
N ARG A 82 -18.82 -6.41 -5.63
CA ARG A 82 -19.13 -5.16 -4.95
C ARG A 82 -18.70 -3.95 -5.77
N LEU A 83 -17.53 -4.00 -6.40
CA LEU A 83 -17.07 -2.95 -7.31
C LEU A 83 -18.02 -2.75 -8.50
N ALA A 84 -18.60 -3.84 -9.03
CA ALA A 84 -19.57 -3.78 -10.13
C ALA A 84 -20.91 -3.15 -9.72
N GLU A 85 -21.26 -3.17 -8.44
CA GLU A 85 -22.48 -2.53 -7.89
C GLU A 85 -22.29 -1.05 -7.54
N LEU A 86 -21.05 -0.57 -7.45
CA LEU A 86 -20.79 0.83 -7.11
C LEU A 86 -21.26 1.75 -8.24
N ASP A 87 -21.81 2.90 -7.85
CA ASP A 87 -21.98 4.01 -8.76
C ASP A 87 -20.64 4.73 -8.98
N TRP A 88 -19.98 4.41 -10.09
CA TRP A 88 -18.66 4.94 -10.42
C TRP A 88 -18.67 6.45 -10.67
N SER A 89 -19.84 7.08 -10.87
CA SER A 89 -19.93 8.53 -11.02
C SER A 89 -19.49 9.26 -9.74
N GLN A 90 -19.62 8.62 -8.57
CA GLN A 90 -19.16 9.16 -7.29
C GLN A 90 -17.63 9.26 -7.21
N CYS A 91 -16.91 8.49 -8.03
CA CYS A 91 -15.45 8.56 -8.13
C CYS A 91 -14.98 9.72 -9.03
N ALA A 92 -15.86 10.33 -9.83
CA ALA A 92 -15.48 11.30 -10.84
C ALA A 92 -14.82 12.55 -10.24
N ALA A 93 -15.44 13.19 -9.25
CA ALA A 93 -14.92 14.45 -8.70
C ALA A 93 -13.56 14.28 -7.98
N PRO A 94 -13.34 13.25 -7.13
CA PRO A 94 -12.03 12.99 -6.56
C PRO A 94 -10.96 12.69 -7.62
N LEU A 95 -11.28 11.89 -8.65
CA LEU A 95 -10.32 11.54 -9.69
C LEU A 95 -10.00 12.74 -10.60
N ASP A 96 -11.00 13.53 -10.99
CA ASP A 96 -10.81 14.75 -11.77
C ASP A 96 -9.87 15.73 -11.05
N ALA A 97 -10.04 15.90 -9.74
CA ALA A 97 -9.15 16.73 -8.93
C ALA A 97 -7.67 16.27 -8.98
N LEU A 98 -7.38 15.00 -9.26
CA LEU A 98 -6.02 14.50 -9.45
C LEU A 98 -5.52 14.62 -10.90
N GLY A 99 -6.41 14.80 -11.88
CA GLY A 99 -6.09 14.85 -13.31
C GLY A 99 -5.36 16.11 -13.81
N HIS A 100 -4.88 17.00 -12.92
CA HIS A 100 -4.25 18.26 -13.30
C HIS A 100 -2.83 18.38 -12.72
N PRO A 101 -1.81 18.68 -13.54
CA PRO A 101 -0.41 18.64 -13.12
C PRO A 101 -0.12 19.58 -11.94
N VAL A 102 -0.64 20.81 -11.97
CA VAL A 102 -0.46 21.78 -10.88
C VAL A 102 -1.06 21.28 -9.56
N ARG A 103 -2.19 20.56 -9.60
CA ARG A 103 -2.83 20.01 -8.38
C ARG A 103 -2.02 18.86 -7.80
N LEU A 104 -1.46 18.00 -8.65
CA LEU A 104 -0.53 16.96 -8.21
C LEU A 104 0.75 17.54 -7.61
N SER A 105 1.33 18.58 -8.23
CA SER A 105 2.49 19.28 -7.68
C SER A 105 2.18 19.95 -6.34
N LEU A 106 0.97 20.48 -6.14
CA LEU A 106 0.54 21.05 -4.85
C LEU A 106 0.42 19.97 -3.78
N LEU A 107 -0.21 18.84 -4.10
CA LEU A 107 -0.30 17.69 -3.18
C LEU A 107 1.09 17.18 -2.81
N HIS A 108 2.01 17.08 -3.78
CA HIS A 108 3.40 16.71 -3.52
C HIS A 108 4.11 17.72 -2.60
N ALA A 109 3.95 19.03 -2.84
CA ALA A 109 4.54 20.06 -1.97
C ALA A 109 4.00 19.98 -0.53
N VAL A 110 2.69 19.77 -0.37
CA VAL A 110 2.06 19.58 0.95
C VAL A 110 2.55 18.30 1.63
N TRP A 111 2.68 17.21 0.88
CA TRP A 111 3.26 15.94 1.33
C TRP A 111 4.70 16.14 1.83
N SER A 112 5.52 16.90 1.10
CA SER A 112 6.88 17.28 1.48
C SER A 112 6.96 18.36 2.57
N GLY A 113 5.86 18.70 3.24
CA GLY A 113 5.85 19.59 4.41
C GLY A 113 5.56 21.07 4.12
N THR A 114 5.39 21.48 2.87
CA THR A 114 5.00 22.86 2.53
C THR A 114 3.49 23.05 2.74
N ARG A 115 3.12 23.50 3.93
CA ARG A 115 1.71 23.55 4.36
C ARG A 115 1.03 24.91 4.16
N THR A 116 1.75 25.97 3.81
CA THR A 116 1.20 27.33 3.73
C THR A 116 1.05 27.82 2.29
N VAL A 117 0.03 28.64 2.02
CA VAL A 117 -0.13 29.27 0.68
C VAL A 117 1.08 30.14 0.32
N ALA A 118 1.67 30.82 1.29
CA ALA A 118 2.88 31.61 1.07
C ALA A 118 4.05 30.73 0.62
N GLY A 119 4.32 29.64 1.32
CA GLY A 119 5.38 28.69 0.92
C GLY A 119 5.07 28.00 -0.41
N LEU A 120 3.80 27.67 -0.69
CA LEU A 120 3.38 27.13 -1.98
C LEU A 120 3.56 28.15 -3.12
N ALA A 121 3.40 29.44 -2.86
CA ALA A 121 3.60 30.50 -3.85
C ALA A 121 5.08 30.79 -4.15
N GLU A 122 5.99 30.47 -3.21
CA GLU A 122 7.43 30.56 -3.42
C GLU A 122 7.96 29.47 -4.36
N LEU A 123 7.26 28.33 -4.43
CA LEU A 123 7.59 27.26 -5.36
C LEU A 123 7.22 27.66 -6.79
N SER A 124 8.19 27.58 -7.70
CA SER A 124 7.99 27.88 -9.11
C SER A 124 6.99 26.90 -9.74
N GLY A 125 6.06 27.40 -10.56
CA GLY A 125 5.17 26.58 -11.38
C GLY A 125 3.70 26.52 -10.95
N PHE A 126 3.34 27.16 -9.83
CA PHE A 126 1.95 27.19 -9.34
C PHE A 126 1.10 28.38 -9.84
N GLY A 127 1.73 29.34 -10.51
CA GLY A 127 1.06 30.54 -11.01
C GLY A 127 0.86 31.61 -9.94
N THR A 128 -0.16 32.44 -10.13
CA THR A 128 -0.52 33.52 -9.20
C THR A 128 -1.15 32.97 -7.91
N THR A 129 -1.13 33.77 -6.84
CA THR A 129 -1.79 33.42 -5.56
C THR A 129 -3.28 33.07 -5.75
N GLY A 130 -3.98 33.75 -6.66
CA GLY A 130 -5.38 33.44 -6.99
C GLY A 130 -5.58 32.05 -7.61
N GLN A 131 -4.65 31.62 -8.46
CA GLN A 131 -4.65 30.27 -9.05
C GLN A 131 -4.37 29.20 -7.98
N ILE A 132 -3.46 29.47 -7.04
CA ILE A 132 -3.20 28.57 -5.90
C ILE A 132 -4.47 28.37 -5.07
N TYR A 133 -5.16 29.45 -4.69
CA TYR A 133 -6.40 29.33 -3.94
C TYR A 133 -7.49 28.57 -4.71
N HIS A 134 -7.59 28.78 -6.01
CA HIS A 134 -8.51 28.03 -6.86
C HIS A 134 -8.21 26.52 -6.83
N HIS A 135 -6.94 26.13 -6.99
CA HIS A 135 -6.53 24.72 -6.97
C HIS A 135 -6.69 24.08 -5.59
N VAL A 136 -6.32 24.78 -4.53
CA VAL A 136 -6.50 24.30 -3.15
C VAL A 136 -7.98 24.11 -2.84
N HIS A 137 -8.84 25.04 -3.26
CA HIS A 137 -10.28 24.90 -3.08
C HIS A 137 -10.83 23.67 -3.81
N GLN A 138 -10.40 23.41 -5.05
CA GLN A 138 -10.80 22.19 -5.79
C GLN A 138 -10.33 20.91 -5.08
N LEU A 139 -9.08 20.88 -4.61
CA LEU A 139 -8.53 19.75 -3.87
C LEU A 139 -9.27 19.52 -2.54
N SER A 140 -9.61 20.59 -1.81
CA SER A 140 -10.38 20.50 -0.58
C SER A 140 -11.82 20.07 -0.80
N ALA A 141 -12.49 20.59 -1.82
CA ALA A 141 -13.84 20.16 -2.19
C ALA A 141 -13.89 18.68 -2.61
N ALA A 142 -12.83 18.18 -3.23
CA ALA A 142 -12.65 16.76 -3.55
C ALA A 142 -12.17 15.90 -2.35
N GLY A 143 -11.91 16.52 -1.19
CA GLY A 143 -11.47 15.85 0.02
C GLY A 143 -9.99 15.45 0.05
N TRP A 144 -9.16 15.91 -0.88
CA TRP A 144 -7.72 15.63 -0.93
C TRP A 144 -6.89 16.52 0.01
N LEU A 145 -7.41 17.70 0.37
CA LEU A 145 -6.78 18.61 1.33
C LEU A 145 -7.79 19.02 2.40
N THR A 146 -7.34 19.07 3.65
CA THR A 146 -8.05 19.69 4.76
C THR A 146 -7.33 20.96 5.21
N THR A 147 -8.08 21.89 5.81
CA THR A 147 -7.53 23.10 6.41
C THR A 147 -7.27 22.84 7.88
N LEU A 148 -6.00 22.88 8.31
CA LEU A 148 -5.64 22.72 9.72
C LEU A 148 -5.90 24.01 10.52
N LYS A 149 -5.51 25.13 9.93
CA LYS A 149 -5.76 26.50 10.39
C LYS A 149 -5.75 27.41 9.16
N ARG A 150 -6.18 28.67 9.31
CA ARG A 150 -6.29 29.59 8.17
C ARG A 150 -5.00 29.62 7.34
N GLY A 151 -5.13 29.33 6.03
CA GLY A 151 -4.02 29.31 5.08
C GLY A 151 -3.03 28.15 5.24
N HIS A 152 -3.33 27.16 6.10
CA HIS A 152 -2.52 25.97 6.32
C HIS A 152 -3.29 24.72 5.91
N TYR A 153 -2.70 23.92 5.04
CA TYR A 153 -3.32 22.74 4.43
C TYR A 153 -2.51 21.48 4.71
N ALA A 154 -3.21 20.36 4.81
CA ALA A 154 -2.62 19.03 4.93
C ALA A 154 -3.46 18.02 4.15
N ILE A 155 -2.83 16.90 3.78
CA ILE A 155 -3.54 15.74 3.27
C ILE A 155 -4.16 15.03 4.49
N PRO A 156 -5.48 14.77 4.52
CA PRO A 156 -6.09 14.02 5.61
C PRO A 156 -5.44 12.64 5.78
N PRO A 157 -5.19 12.15 7.01
CA PRO A 157 -4.56 10.85 7.24
C PRO A 157 -5.21 9.70 6.45
N GLU A 158 -6.54 9.68 6.38
CA GLU A 158 -7.33 8.70 5.65
C GLU A 158 -7.21 8.78 4.12
N ARG A 159 -6.59 9.85 3.59
CA ARG A 159 -6.35 10.07 2.15
C ARG A 159 -4.92 9.82 1.72
N VAL A 160 -3.98 9.69 2.67
CA VAL A 160 -2.56 9.47 2.40
C VAL A 160 -2.35 8.19 1.57
N ILE A 161 -2.74 7.04 2.11
CA ILE A 161 -2.54 5.75 1.43
C ILE A 161 -3.37 5.66 0.14
N PRO A 162 -4.65 6.08 0.09
CA PRO A 162 -5.40 6.15 -1.17
C PRO A 162 -4.75 7.02 -2.25
N LEU A 163 -4.20 8.19 -1.89
CA LEU A 163 -3.50 9.06 -2.85
C LEU A 163 -2.27 8.34 -3.45
N LEU A 164 -1.43 7.76 -2.60
CA LEU A 164 -0.25 7.02 -3.04
C LEU A 164 -0.62 5.80 -3.89
N ALA A 165 -1.68 5.08 -3.54
CA ALA A 165 -2.18 3.95 -4.32
C ALA A 165 -2.64 4.38 -5.73
N VAL A 166 -3.35 5.51 -5.86
CA VAL A 166 -3.75 6.06 -7.16
C VAL A 166 -2.51 6.44 -8.00
N LEU A 167 -1.52 7.11 -7.40
CA LEU A 167 -0.28 7.48 -8.10
C LEU A 167 0.54 6.26 -8.53
N LEU A 168 0.61 5.23 -7.69
CA LEU A 168 1.25 3.96 -8.01
C LEU A 168 0.55 3.28 -9.20
N ALA A 169 -0.78 3.17 -9.16
CA ALA A 169 -1.58 2.59 -10.23
C ALA A 169 -1.50 3.39 -11.55
N ALA A 170 -1.34 4.71 -11.48
CA ALA A 170 -1.20 5.59 -12.64
C ALA A 170 0.20 5.56 -13.29
N GLY A 171 1.18 4.90 -12.67
CA GLY A 171 2.54 4.73 -13.25
C GLY A 171 3.67 5.40 -12.47
N GLY A 172 3.53 5.61 -11.16
CA GLY A 172 4.60 6.17 -10.30
C GLY A 172 5.95 5.44 -10.38
N ALA A 173 5.98 4.18 -10.80
CA ALA A 173 7.21 3.40 -10.99
C ALA A 173 7.90 3.60 -12.36
N ASN A 174 7.23 4.21 -13.35
CA ASN A 174 7.70 4.25 -14.75
C ASN A 174 8.57 5.48 -15.11
N ARG A 175 9.06 6.26 -14.13
CA ARG A 175 9.89 7.47 -14.39
C ARG A 175 11.28 7.48 -13.76
N SER A 176 11.83 6.31 -13.44
CA SER A 176 13.23 6.20 -13.03
C SER A 176 14.09 5.67 -14.19
N THR A 177 14.40 6.54 -15.15
CA THR A 177 15.62 6.39 -15.98
C THR A 177 16.00 7.74 -16.58
N PRO A 178 17.18 8.29 -16.27
CA PRO A 178 17.82 9.26 -17.17
C PRO A 178 18.33 8.57 -18.44
#